data_AF-A0A7X1CQP7-F1
#
_entry.id   AF-A0A7X1CQP7-F1
#
_cell.length_a   1.000
_cell.length_b   1.000
_cell.length_c   1.000
_cell.angle_alpha   90.00
_cell.angle_beta   90.00
_cell.angle_gamma   90.00
#
_symmetry.space_group_name_H-M   'P 1'
#
loop_
_entity.id
_entity.type
_entity.pdbx_description
1 polymer ?
#
loop_
_entity_poly.entity_id
_entity_poly.type
_entity_poly.pdbx_seq_one_letter_code
_entity_poly.pdbx_strand_id
1 'polypeptide(L)'
;MPSFHFQKPLVIRKNNPIEVKNEKEEIIGNIEKISSRISFQNNHPLYSYSNDTTQKELATLTIEIGWLGEDGSSVVYHNLDPSFDISFKEIPSSDHHLHIRANQKDHRIDIIQTETKSIVKILINHTDISHISIDKSMSGSAVLIEYREDSPLPPAFFLLSFFIIKLIKEEF
;
A
#
# COMPACT_ATOMS: atom_id res chain seq x y z
N MET A 1 12.07 7.22 20.60
CA MET A 1 11.71 6.68 19.27
C MET A 1 10.68 5.59 19.52
N PRO A 2 9.56 5.56 18.79
CA PRO A 2 8.63 4.45 18.89
C PRO A 2 9.33 3.16 18.47
N SER A 3 9.02 2.06 19.15
CA SER A 3 9.69 0.78 18.95
C SER A 3 8.70 -0.36 19.06
N PHE A 4 8.72 -1.26 18.09
CA PHE A 4 7.89 -2.45 18.08
C PHE A 4 8.71 -3.66 18.50
N HIS A 5 8.12 -4.51 19.32
CA HIS A 5 8.76 -5.72 19.77
C HIS A 5 7.78 -6.90 19.73
N PHE A 6 8.35 -8.08 19.54
CA PHE A 6 7.62 -9.34 19.55
C PHE A 6 8.53 -10.44 20.09
N GLN A 7 7.93 -11.45 20.71
CA GLN A 7 8.69 -12.61 21.17
C GLN A 7 9.00 -13.51 19.98
N LYS A 8 10.27 -13.64 19.61
CA LYS A 8 10.72 -14.53 18.54
C LYS A 8 10.29 -15.97 18.86
N PRO A 9 9.41 -16.60 18.07
CA PRO A 9 9.00 -17.98 18.33
C PRO A 9 10.10 -18.96 17.89
N LEU A 10 10.16 -20.10 18.56
CA LEU A 10 11.00 -21.23 18.16
C LEU A 10 10.58 -21.81 16.79
N VAL A 11 9.27 -21.81 16.51
CA VAL A 11 8.69 -22.25 15.23
C VAL A 11 7.43 -21.43 14.97
N ILE A 12 7.31 -20.84 13.77
CA ILE A 12 6.07 -20.17 13.33
C ILE A 12 5.09 -21.25 12.86
N ARG A 13 3.99 -21.44 13.60
CA ARG A 13 2.96 -22.46 13.34
C ARG A 13 1.74 -21.84 12.67
N LYS A 14 1.07 -22.62 11.81
CA LYS A 14 -0.20 -22.23 11.21
C LYS A 14 -1.26 -22.04 12.31
N ASN A 15 -2.07 -20.98 12.24
CA ASN A 15 -3.09 -20.62 13.23
C ASN A 15 -2.54 -20.28 14.64
N ASN A 16 -1.29 -19.82 14.73
CA ASN A 16 -0.72 -19.34 15.99
C ASN A 16 -0.11 -17.94 15.77
N PRO A 17 -0.93 -16.87 15.85
CA PRO A 17 -0.49 -15.49 15.66
C PRO A 17 0.60 -15.12 16.68
N ILE A 18 1.58 -14.33 16.27
CA ILE A 18 2.57 -13.72 17.16
C ILE A 18 2.17 -12.27 17.37
N GLU A 19 1.76 -11.91 18.58
CA GLU A 19 1.41 -10.54 18.94
C GLU A 19 2.63 -9.62 18.82
N VAL A 20 2.46 -8.50 18.13
CA VAL A 20 3.43 -7.41 18.04
C VAL A 20 2.93 -6.27 18.92
N LYS A 21 3.82 -5.77 19.77
CA LYS A 21 3.50 -4.75 20.77
C LYS A 21 4.33 -3.49 20.56
N ASN A 22 3.76 -2.34 20.90
CA ASN A 22 4.50 -1.08 20.99
C ASN A 22 5.21 -0.94 22.36
N GLU A 23 5.90 0.19 22.57
CA GLU A 23 6.56 0.52 23.83
C GLU A 23 5.64 0.60 25.07
N LYS A 24 4.32 0.64 24.88
CA LYS A 24 3.30 0.65 25.96
C LYS A 24 2.68 -0.72 26.22
N GLU A 25 3.23 -1.79 25.64
CA GLU A 25 2.66 -3.15 25.68
C GLU A 25 1.29 -3.28 25.00
N GLU A 26 0.87 -2.28 24.20
CA GLU A 26 -0.38 -2.35 23.44
C GLU A 26 -0.16 -3.27 22.23
N ILE A 27 -1.06 -4.24 22.04
CA ILE A 27 -1.04 -5.11 20.88
C ILE A 27 -1.44 -4.28 19.66
N ILE A 28 -0.47 -3.99 18.81
CA ILE A 28 -0.69 -3.22 17.58
C ILE A 28 -0.98 -4.15 16.39
N GLY A 29 -0.50 -5.38 16.44
CA GLY A 29 -0.64 -6.32 15.34
C GLY A 29 -0.35 -7.77 15.70
N ASN A 30 -0.49 -8.63 14.70
CA ASN A 30 -0.27 -10.06 14.77
C ASN A 30 0.52 -10.53 13.54
N ILE A 31 1.56 -11.34 13.75
CA ILE A 31 2.24 -12.08 12.69
C ILE A 31 1.57 -13.45 12.60
N GLU A 32 0.80 -13.68 11.55
CA GLU A 32 0.10 -14.94 11.31
C GLU A 32 0.78 -15.75 10.20
N LYS A 33 0.94 -17.06 10.44
CA LYS A 33 1.24 -18.00 9.37
C LYS A 33 -0.04 -18.67 8.91
N ILE A 34 -0.38 -18.49 7.65
CA ILE A 34 -1.40 -19.29 6.97
C ILE A 34 -0.72 -20.20 5.93
N SER A 35 -1.49 -21.05 5.26
CA SER A 35 -0.98 -22.15 4.42
C SER A 35 0.06 -21.73 3.36
N SER A 36 0.03 -20.47 2.93
CA SER A 36 0.81 -19.92 1.82
C SER A 36 1.59 -18.63 2.14
N ARG A 37 1.50 -18.07 3.36
CA ARG A 37 2.18 -16.82 3.73
C ARG A 37 2.45 -16.70 5.22
N ILE A 38 3.46 -15.90 5.57
CA ILE A 38 3.64 -15.32 6.91
C ILE A 38 3.27 -13.84 6.74
N SER A 39 2.13 -13.41 7.28
CA SER A 39 1.64 -12.04 7.19
C SER A 39 1.81 -11.33 8.52
N PHE A 40 2.52 -10.21 8.55
CA PHE A 40 2.35 -9.24 9.64
C PHE A 40 1.13 -8.39 9.31
N GLN A 41 0.06 -8.53 10.09
CA GLN A 41 -1.08 -7.63 10.05
C GLN A 41 -0.99 -6.76 11.28
N ASN A 42 -0.75 -5.46 11.11
CA ASN A 42 -1.22 -4.53 12.13
C ASN A 42 -2.73 -4.81 12.25
N ASN A 43 -3.26 -4.99 13.46
CA ASN A 43 -4.64 -5.48 13.69
C ASN A 43 -5.72 -4.57 13.09
N HIS A 44 -5.31 -3.45 12.51
CA HIS A 44 -6.11 -2.47 11.83
C HIS A 44 -5.43 -2.14 10.49
N PRO A 45 -6.20 -1.94 9.41
CA PRO A 45 -5.66 -1.39 8.17
C PRO A 45 -4.86 -0.11 8.45
N LEU A 46 -3.73 0.06 7.76
CA LEU A 46 -2.91 1.27 7.94
C LEU A 46 -3.65 2.51 7.43
N TYR A 47 -4.39 2.34 6.33
CA TYR A 47 -5.26 3.35 5.76
C TYR A 47 -6.52 2.70 5.20
N SER A 48 -7.65 3.38 5.33
CA SER A 48 -8.95 2.95 4.82
C SER A 48 -9.68 4.11 4.14
N TYR A 49 -10.39 3.83 3.06
CA TYR A 49 -11.37 4.74 2.46
C TYR A 49 -12.77 4.22 2.79
N SER A 50 -13.62 5.07 3.34
CA SER A 50 -14.96 4.72 3.81
C SER A 50 -16.03 5.60 3.17
N ASN A 51 -17.24 5.08 3.07
CA ASN A 51 -18.41 5.84 2.65
C ASN A 51 -18.90 6.72 3.81
N ASP A 52 -18.91 8.04 3.64
CA ASP A 52 -19.31 8.99 4.69
C ASP A 52 -20.74 8.79 5.20
N THR A 53 -21.66 8.32 4.34
CA THR A 53 -23.08 8.14 4.67
C THR A 53 -23.32 6.87 5.48
N THR A 54 -22.66 5.77 5.11
CA THR A 54 -22.89 4.45 5.71
C THR A 54 -21.83 4.07 6.73
N GLN A 55 -20.74 4.83 6.82
CA GLN A 55 -19.53 4.54 7.62
C GLN A 55 -18.93 3.17 7.33
N LYS A 56 -19.28 2.57 6.18
CA LYS A 56 -18.72 1.31 5.73
C LYS A 56 -17.43 1.58 5.00
N GLU A 57 -16.42 0.81 5.36
CA GLU A 57 -15.18 0.72 4.61
C GLU A 57 -15.48 0.28 3.17
N LEU A 58 -14.77 0.87 2.22
CA LEU A 58 -14.86 0.57 0.78
C LEU A 58 -13.55 0.01 0.22
N ALA A 59 -12.41 0.46 0.76
CA ALA A 59 -11.09 -0.05 0.40
C ALA A 59 -10.07 0.16 1.52
N THR A 60 -9.02 -0.65 1.55
CA THR A 60 -7.94 -0.56 2.55
C THR A 60 -6.56 -0.77 1.97
N LEU A 61 -5.56 -0.28 2.71
CA LEU A 61 -4.15 -0.57 2.50
C LEU A 61 -3.59 -1.34 3.69
N THR A 62 -2.87 -2.42 3.39
CA THR A 62 -2.09 -3.19 4.36
C THR A 62 -0.66 -3.35 3.87
N ILE A 63 0.27 -3.57 4.80
CA ILE A 63 1.64 -3.94 4.47
C ILE A 63 1.81 -5.42 4.70
N GLU A 64 2.20 -6.13 3.65
CA GLU A 64 2.49 -7.55 3.70
C GLU A 64 4.01 -7.78 3.53
N ILE A 65 4.63 -8.44 4.51
CA ILE A 65 6.07 -8.76 4.48
C ILE A 65 6.25 -10.20 3.93
N GLY A 66 6.51 -10.33 2.61
CA GLY A 66 6.74 -11.59 1.84
C GLY A 66 5.47 -12.42 1.49
N TRP A 67 5.35 -13.20 0.38
CA TRP A 67 6.32 -13.79 -0.57
C TRP A 67 5.71 -14.12 -1.98
N LEU A 68 6.43 -13.80 -3.06
CA LEU A 68 6.32 -14.40 -4.41
C LEU A 68 7.69 -14.24 -5.09
N GLY A 69 8.58 -15.22 -4.93
CA GLY A 69 9.85 -15.33 -5.68
C GLY A 69 11.00 -14.38 -5.33
N GLU A 70 10.77 -13.35 -4.51
CA GLU A 70 11.77 -12.32 -4.16
C GLU A 70 11.62 -11.87 -2.70
N ASP A 71 12.74 -11.46 -2.08
CA ASP A 71 12.81 -10.90 -0.72
C ASP A 71 12.25 -9.46 -0.69
N GLY A 72 11.41 -9.13 0.30
CA GLY A 72 10.91 -7.77 0.53
C GLY A 72 9.44 -7.70 0.97
N SER A 73 9.00 -6.51 1.36
CA SER A 73 7.59 -6.23 1.67
C SER A 73 6.88 -5.60 0.49
N SER A 74 5.57 -5.78 0.46
CA SER A 74 4.68 -5.17 -0.52
C SER A 74 3.55 -4.43 0.19
N VAL A 75 3.07 -3.37 -0.44
CA VAL A 75 1.83 -2.71 -0.03
C VAL A 75 0.69 -3.38 -0.78
N VAL A 76 -0.32 -3.88 -0.07
CA VAL A 76 -1.49 -4.52 -0.68
C VAL A 76 -2.70 -3.60 -0.55
N TYR A 77 -3.29 -3.30 -1.70
CA TYR A 77 -4.57 -2.60 -1.82
C TYR A 77 -5.69 -3.62 -1.90
N HIS A 78 -6.69 -3.46 -1.04
CA HIS A 78 -7.89 -4.30 -1.01
C HIS A 78 -9.10 -3.44 -1.39
N ASN A 79 -9.84 -3.87 -2.42
CA ASN A 79 -11.14 -3.28 -2.75
C ASN A 79 -12.26 -4.22 -2.28
N LEU A 80 -13.33 -3.68 -1.70
CA LEU A 80 -14.41 -4.50 -1.15
C LEU A 80 -15.47 -4.85 -2.19
N ASP A 81 -15.75 -3.98 -3.15
CA ASP A 81 -16.72 -4.24 -4.22
C ASP A 81 -16.31 -3.56 -5.54
N PRO A 82 -15.99 -4.32 -6.60
CA PRO A 82 -15.82 -5.77 -6.59
C PRO A 82 -14.64 -6.19 -5.71
N SER A 83 -14.72 -7.36 -5.07
CA SER A 83 -13.64 -7.87 -4.21
C SER A 83 -12.40 -8.24 -5.03
N PHE A 84 -11.31 -7.52 -4.83
CA PHE A 84 -10.01 -7.85 -5.41
C PHE A 84 -8.87 -7.21 -4.61
N ASP A 85 -7.68 -7.81 -4.75
CA ASP A 85 -6.45 -7.33 -4.14
C ASP A 85 -5.41 -6.99 -5.22
N ILE A 86 -4.59 -5.98 -4.95
CA ILE A 86 -3.44 -5.59 -5.81
C ILE A 86 -2.22 -5.40 -4.92
N SER A 87 -1.15 -6.15 -5.20
CA SER A 87 0.14 -6.03 -4.51
C SER A 87 1.09 -5.12 -5.29
N PHE A 88 1.60 -4.09 -4.61
CA PHE A 88 2.51 -3.08 -5.13
C PHE A 88 3.92 -3.30 -4.61
N LYS A 89 4.88 -3.20 -5.53
CA LYS A 89 6.31 -3.32 -5.24
C LYS A 89 7.11 -2.25 -5.98
N GLU A 90 8.15 -1.72 -5.32
CA GLU A 90 9.13 -0.89 -6.02
C GLU A 90 9.97 -1.74 -6.98
N ILE A 91 10.39 -1.12 -8.08
CA ILE A 91 11.32 -1.68 -9.07
C ILE A 91 12.69 -0.99 -8.86
N PRO A 92 13.62 -1.61 -8.11
CA PRO A 92 14.88 -0.97 -7.74
C PRO A 92 15.79 -0.68 -8.92
N SER A 93 15.66 -1.45 -10.01
CA SER A 93 16.46 -1.31 -11.22
C SER A 93 15.92 -0.26 -12.21
N SER A 94 14.94 0.56 -11.81
CA SER A 94 14.35 1.56 -12.70
C SER A 94 15.22 2.81 -12.80
N ASP A 95 15.29 3.40 -14.00
CA ASP A 95 15.92 4.72 -14.22
C ASP A 95 15.05 5.90 -13.73
N HIS A 96 13.94 5.61 -13.05
CA HIS A 96 13.02 6.62 -12.54
C HIS A 96 13.30 6.85 -11.07
N HIS A 97 13.08 8.08 -10.59
CA HIS A 97 13.21 8.38 -9.18
C HIS A 97 12.21 7.59 -8.30
N LEU A 98 11.08 7.18 -8.87
CA LEU A 98 10.15 6.20 -8.30
C LEU A 98 9.58 5.36 -9.42
N HIS A 99 9.53 4.05 -9.22
CA HIS A 99 8.81 3.14 -10.09
C HIS A 99 8.23 2.02 -9.24
N ILE A 100 6.93 2.09 -8.99
CA ILE A 100 6.19 1.04 -8.32
C ILE A 100 5.37 0.31 -9.37
N ARG A 101 5.34 -1.02 -9.34
CA ARG A 101 4.55 -1.84 -10.25
C ARG A 101 3.60 -2.74 -9.51
N ALA A 102 2.45 -2.97 -10.13
CA ALA A 102 1.53 -4.04 -9.79
C ALA A 102 0.87 -4.61 -11.05
N ASN A 103 0.23 -5.77 -10.90
CA ASN A 103 -0.65 -6.34 -11.91
C ASN A 103 -2.03 -6.59 -11.29
N GLN A 104 -3.09 -6.22 -12.02
CA GLN A 104 -4.46 -6.55 -11.70
C GLN A 104 -5.08 -7.27 -12.90
N LYS A 105 -5.30 -8.59 -12.80
CA LYS A 105 -5.70 -9.43 -13.95
C LYS A 105 -4.73 -9.21 -15.13
N ASP A 106 -5.23 -8.80 -16.29
CA ASP A 106 -4.45 -8.53 -17.51
C ASP A 106 -3.99 -7.06 -17.63
N HIS A 107 -4.15 -6.27 -16.56
CA HIS A 107 -3.74 -4.88 -16.53
C HIS A 107 -2.46 -4.70 -15.72
N ARG A 108 -1.42 -4.19 -16.39
CA ARG A 108 -0.20 -3.70 -15.73
C ARG A 108 -0.46 -2.30 -15.20
N ILE A 109 -0.15 -2.07 -13.93
CA ILE A 109 -0.24 -0.78 -13.26
C ILE A 109 1.17 -0.32 -12.92
N ASP A 110 1.55 0.88 -13.34
CA ASP A 110 2.81 1.50 -12.96
C ASP A 110 2.54 2.85 -12.27
N ILE A 111 3.21 3.11 -11.15
CA ILE A 111 3.25 4.43 -10.49
C ILE A 111 4.68 4.95 -10.65
N ILE A 112 4.85 6.03 -11.42
CA ILE A 112 6.16 6.51 -11.87
C ILE A 112 6.36 7.97 -11.45
N GLN A 113 7.55 8.27 -10.96
CA GLN A 113 8.03 9.64 -10.77
C GLN A 113 9.40 9.76 -11.45
N THR A 114 9.53 10.62 -12.46
CA THR A 114 10.79 10.76 -13.19
C THR A 114 11.87 11.43 -12.34
N GLU A 115 11.51 12.46 -11.57
CA GLU A 115 12.43 13.24 -10.74
C GLU A 115 11.85 13.51 -9.34
N THR A 116 12.69 13.85 -8.36
CA THR A 116 12.28 14.05 -6.95
C THR A 116 11.13 15.03 -6.72
N LYS A 117 10.98 16.02 -7.60
CA LYS A 117 9.94 17.06 -7.48
C LYS A 117 8.95 17.05 -8.65
N SER A 118 9.01 16.04 -9.53
CA SER A 118 8.05 15.94 -10.64
C SER A 118 6.71 15.39 -10.17
N ILE A 119 5.69 15.59 -11.01
CA ILE A 119 4.39 14.92 -10.89
C ILE A 119 4.60 13.40 -10.84
N VAL A 120 3.83 12.73 -9.98
CA VAL A 120 3.74 11.27 -10.00
C VAL A 120 2.61 10.87 -10.95
N LYS A 121 2.89 9.93 -11.85
CA LYS A 121 1.94 9.42 -12.82
C LYS A 121 1.51 8.01 -12.45
N ILE A 122 0.24 7.71 -12.62
CA ILE A 122 -0.29 6.35 -12.57
C ILE A 122 -0.70 5.96 -13.99
N LEU A 123 -0.19 4.82 -14.45
CA LEU A 123 -0.44 4.28 -15.76
C LEU A 123 -1.12 2.91 -15.67
N ILE A 124 -2.08 2.66 -16.57
CA ILE A 124 -2.59 1.32 -16.85
C ILE A 124 -2.19 0.94 -18.27
N ASN A 125 -1.50 -0.18 -18.44
CA ASN A 125 -1.03 -0.66 -19.75
C ASN A 125 -0.33 0.46 -20.55
N HIS A 126 0.53 1.23 -19.87
CA HIS A 126 1.25 2.39 -20.42
C HIS A 126 0.40 3.62 -20.79
N THR A 127 -0.88 3.64 -20.46
CA THR A 127 -1.76 4.80 -20.64
C THR A 127 -1.83 5.60 -19.34
N ASP A 128 -1.52 6.90 -19.39
CA ASP A 128 -1.67 7.82 -18.26
C ASP A 128 -3.15 7.93 -17.85
N ILE A 129 -3.44 7.61 -16.58
CA ILE A 129 -4.80 7.65 -16.03
C ILE A 129 -4.95 8.57 -14.81
N SER A 130 -3.87 8.90 -14.13
CA SER A 130 -3.89 9.81 -12.99
C SER A 130 -2.57 10.51 -12.75
N HIS A 131 -2.64 11.72 -12.21
CA HIS A 131 -1.53 12.55 -11.81
C HIS A 131 -1.67 12.96 -10.35
N ILE A 132 -0.59 12.81 -9.59
CA ILE A 132 -0.50 13.28 -8.20
C ILE A 132 0.58 14.37 -8.15
N SER A 133 0.22 15.54 -7.66
CA SER A 133 1.15 16.64 -7.43
C SER A 133 1.05 17.18 -6.01
N ILE A 134 2.15 17.73 -5.50
CA ILE A 134 2.20 18.35 -4.17
C ILE A 134 2.47 19.83 -4.37
N ASP A 135 1.46 20.65 -4.11
CA ASP A 135 1.57 22.10 -4.11
C ASP A 135 2.13 22.59 -2.77
N LYS A 136 3.32 23.19 -2.83
CA LYS A 136 4.02 23.75 -1.66
C LYS A 136 3.84 25.26 -1.53
N SER A 137 3.08 25.90 -2.42
CA SER A 137 2.86 27.35 -2.44
C SER A 137 1.79 27.81 -1.44
N MET A 138 0.88 26.90 -1.06
CA MET A 138 -0.10 27.09 -0.01
C MET A 138 0.57 26.90 1.37
N SER A 139 0.00 27.47 2.44
CA SER A 139 0.48 27.40 3.85
C SER A 139 0.36 26.01 4.51
N GLY A 140 0.55 24.97 3.70
CA GLY A 140 0.57 23.54 3.96
C GLY A 140 0.86 22.86 2.60
N SER A 141 1.52 21.70 2.61
CA SER A 141 1.72 20.93 1.37
C SER A 141 0.37 20.33 0.95
N ALA A 142 -0.33 20.94 -0.01
CA ALA A 142 -1.58 20.44 -0.54
C ALA A 142 -1.30 19.32 -1.56
N VAL A 143 -2.02 18.21 -1.48
CA VAL A 143 -1.91 17.10 -2.44
C VAL A 143 -3.07 17.19 -3.42
N LEU A 144 -2.78 17.31 -4.72
CA LEU A 144 -3.75 17.30 -5.80
C LEU A 144 -3.68 15.96 -6.53
N ILE A 145 -4.83 15.30 -6.68
CA ILE A 145 -4.96 14.02 -7.40
C ILE A 145 -5.99 14.21 -8.51
N GLU A 146 -5.51 14.19 -9.75
CA GLU A 146 -6.35 14.21 -10.96
C GLU A 146 -6.41 12.79 -11.51
N TYR A 147 -7.60 12.31 -11.88
CA TYR A 147 -7.76 10.98 -12.46
C TYR A 147 -8.86 10.96 -13.52
N ARG A 148 -8.76 9.99 -14.42
CA ARG A 148 -9.77 9.72 -15.45
C ARG A 148 -10.95 8.93 -14.87
N GLU A 149 -12.15 9.49 -14.94
CA GLU A 149 -13.38 8.83 -14.44
C GLU A 149 -13.72 7.53 -15.19
N ASP A 150 -13.27 7.38 -16.44
CA ASP A 150 -13.45 6.18 -17.25
C ASP A 150 -12.43 5.07 -16.94
N SER A 151 -11.62 5.23 -15.89
CA SER A 151 -10.66 4.23 -15.43
C SER A 151 -11.36 2.96 -14.92
N PRO A 152 -10.79 1.76 -15.18
CA PRO A 152 -11.28 0.51 -14.60
C PRO A 152 -11.00 0.38 -13.09
N LEU A 153 -10.22 1.30 -12.50
CA LEU A 153 -9.91 1.34 -11.07
C LEU A 153 -10.88 2.26 -10.32
N PRO A 154 -11.34 1.87 -9.12
CA PRO A 154 -12.28 2.66 -8.34
C PRO A 154 -11.65 3.97 -7.82
N PRO A 155 -12.43 5.03 -7.55
CA PRO A 155 -11.92 6.30 -7.02
C PRO A 155 -11.05 6.15 -5.76
N ALA A 156 -11.39 5.20 -4.89
CA ALA A 156 -10.63 4.87 -3.69
C ALA A 156 -9.17 4.51 -3.99
N PHE A 157 -8.90 3.88 -5.13
CA PHE A 157 -7.56 3.55 -5.58
C PHE A 157 -6.69 4.80 -5.73
N PHE A 158 -7.21 5.82 -6.41
CA PHE A 158 -6.46 7.05 -6.70
C PHE A 158 -6.13 7.82 -5.43
N LEU A 159 -7.07 7.90 -4.49
CA LEU A 159 -6.81 8.48 -3.17
C LEU A 159 -5.73 7.68 -2.43
N LEU A 160 -5.90 6.36 -2.35
CA LEU A 160 -5.02 5.49 -1.58
C LEU A 160 -3.62 5.36 -2.20
N SER A 161 -3.46 5.62 -3.50
CA SER A 161 -2.16 5.58 -4.19
C SER A 161 -1.12 6.55 -3.60
N PHE A 162 -1.55 7.69 -3.05
CA PHE A 162 -0.65 8.60 -2.34
C PHE A 162 0.02 7.90 -1.15
N PHE A 163 -0.75 7.12 -0.39
CA PHE A 163 -0.25 6.36 0.74
C PHE A 163 0.59 5.16 0.29
N ILE A 164 0.26 4.51 -0.83
CA ILE A 164 1.12 3.46 -1.42
C ILE A 164 2.53 4.01 -1.70
N ILE A 165 2.63 5.18 -2.31
CA ILE A 165 3.92 5.84 -2.59
C ILE A 165 4.68 6.12 -1.29
N LYS A 166 3.97 6.63 -0.28
CA LYS A 166 4.57 6.98 1.01
C LYS A 166 5.06 5.77 1.77
N LEU A 167 4.24 4.74 1.89
CA LEU A 167 4.60 3.49 2.55
C LEU A 167 5.80 2.83 1.88
N ILE A 168 5.86 2.83 0.53
CA ILE A 168 7.00 2.25 -0.18
C ILE A 168 8.28 3.09 -0.02
N LYS A 169 8.20 4.43 -0.02
CA LYS A 169 9.38 5.30 0.12
C LYS A 169 9.86 5.53 1.55
N GLU A 170 8.98 5.43 2.54
CA GLU A 170 9.27 5.78 3.94
C GLU A 170 9.41 4.54 4.85
N GLU A 171 8.89 3.36 4.45
CA GLU A 171 9.07 2.10 5.20
C GLU A 171 10.10 1.13 4.60
N PHE A 172 10.74 1.44 3.46
CA PHE A 172 11.84 0.66 2.86
C PHE A 172 13.12 1.47 2.62
#